data_AF-A0A2A3XVK1-F1
#
_entry.id   AF-A0A2A3XVK1-F1
#
_cell.length_a   1.000
_cell.length_b   1.000
_cell.length_c   1.000
_cell.angle_alpha   90.00
_cell.angle_beta   90.00
_cell.angle_gamma   90.00
#
_symmetry.space_group_name_H-M   'P 1'
#
loop_
_entity.id
_entity.type
_entity.pdbx_description
1 polymer ?
#
loop_
_entity_poly.entity_id
_entity_poly.type
_entity_poly.pdbx_seq_one_letter_code
_entity_poly.pdbx_strand_id
1 'polypeptide(L)' 'MKTTKTKEVTKFLTAQGWSVIRSQGPHDVWAPPDGSKVFALPRHKETSPGIIRQLSKIFPQIPRSWK' A
#
# COMPACT_ATOMS: atom_id res chain seq x y z
N MET A 1 2.89 -3.65 -14.27
CA MET A 1 3.04 -3.42 -12.82
C MET A 1 4.38 -4.00 -12.41
N LYS A 2 5.22 -3.22 -11.74
CA LYS A 2 6.57 -3.63 -11.33
C LYS A 2 6.63 -3.96 -9.84
N THR A 3 7.55 -4.84 -9.48
CA THR A 3 7.93 -5.04 -8.08
C THR A 3 8.46 -3.73 -7.52
N THR A 4 7.99 -3.34 -6.35
CA THR A 4 8.25 -2.02 -5.75
C THR A 4 8.73 -2.21 -4.32
N LYS A 5 9.68 -1.39 -3.86
CA LYS A 5 10.12 -1.44 -2.46
C LYS A 5 8.95 -1.14 -1.53
N THR A 6 8.72 -1.98 -0.52
CA THR A 6 7.61 -1.80 0.43
C THR A 6 7.68 -0.46 1.14
N LYS A 7 8.89 0.07 1.39
CA LYS A 7 9.10 1.41 1.94
C LYS A 7 8.53 2.53 1.05
N GLU A 8 8.57 2.37 -0.28
CA GLU A 8 7.95 3.35 -1.19
C GLU A 8 6.43 3.27 -1.12
N VAL A 9 5.89 2.05 -0.99
CA VAL A 9 4.45 1.82 -0.84
C VAL A 9 3.92 2.42 0.46
N THR A 10 4.60 2.21 1.60
CA THR A 10 4.20 2.80 2.88
C THR A 10 4.29 4.33 2.83
N LYS A 11 5.36 4.90 2.26
CA LYS A 11 5.49 6.35 2.10
C LYS A 11 4.35 6.93 1.25
N PHE A 12 3.98 6.25 0.16
CA PHE A 12 2.85 6.66 -0.67
C PHE A 12 1.53 6.62 0.11
N LEU A 13 1.24 5.53 0.82
CA LEU A 13 0.02 5.40 1.64
C LEU A 13 -0.08 6.51 2.68
N THR A 14 1.01 6.77 3.42
CA THR A 14 1.07 7.89 4.37
C THR A 14 0.83 9.24 3.70
N ALA A 15 1.38 9.48 2.51
CA ALA A 15 1.14 10.71 1.75
C ALA A 15 -0.32 10.85 1.27
N GLN A 16 -1.06 9.75 1.14
CA GLN A 16 -2.51 9.74 0.87
C GLN A 16 -3.35 9.85 2.17
N GLY A 17 -2.72 10.06 3.33
CA GLY A 17 -3.39 10.16 4.63
C GLY A 17 -3.76 8.81 5.25
N TRP A 18 -3.31 7.69 4.68
CA TRP A 18 -3.57 6.38 5.27
C TRP A 18 -2.62 6.12 6.44
N SER A 19 -3.10 5.37 7.42
CA SER A 19 -2.33 4.97 8.60
C SER A 19 -2.49 3.49 8.90
N VAL A 20 -1.56 2.92 9.67
CA VAL A 20 -1.66 1.53 10.14
C VAL A 20 -2.66 1.46 11.28
N ILE A 21 -3.72 0.67 11.11
CA ILE A 21 -4.75 0.43 12.13
C ILE A 21 -4.54 -0.89 12.87
N ARG A 22 -3.77 -1.82 12.28
CA ARG A 22 -3.44 -3.10 12.90
C ARG A 22 -2.11 -3.61 12.36
N SER A 23 -1.21 -4.03 13.24
CA SER A 23 0.02 -4.75 12.87
C SER A 23 0.01 -6.11 13.53
N GLN A 24 -0.10 -7.18 12.75
CA GLN A 24 -0.21 -8.56 13.23
C GLN A 24 0.48 -9.50 12.24
N GLY A 25 1.39 -10.34 12.73
CA GLY A 25 2.14 -11.28 11.88
C GLY A 25 2.91 -10.58 10.75
N PRO A 26 3.05 -11.16 9.55
CA PRO A 26 3.88 -10.57 8.49
C PRO A 26 3.25 -9.38 7.75
N HIS A 27 2.12 -8.82 8.22
CA HIS A 27 1.39 -7.76 7.51
C HIS A 27 1.01 -6.58 8.42
N ASP A 28 0.96 -5.40 7.80
CA ASP A 28 0.32 -4.20 8.36
C ASP A 28 -1.00 -3.94 7.62
N VAL A 29 -2.06 -3.66 8.37
CA VAL A 29 -3.36 -3.24 7.81
C VAL A 29 -3.41 -1.73 7.83
N TRP A 30 -3.60 -1.14 6.66
CA TRP A 30 -3.70 0.28 6.42
C TRP A 30 -5.14 0.70 6.13
N ALA A 31 -5.54 1.87 6.61
CA ALA A 31 -6.85 2.47 6.32
C ALA A 31 -6.75 4.00 6.16
N PRO A 32 -7.63 4.63 5.35
CA PRO A 32 -7.80 6.07 5.31
C PRO A 32 -8.47 6.60 6.59
N PRO A 33 -8.45 7.93 6.83
CA PRO A 33 -9.02 8.53 8.05
C PRO A 33 -10.52 8.27 8.23
N ASP A 34 -11.25 8.12 7.12
CA ASP A 34 -12.69 7.82 7.12
C ASP A 34 -12.99 6.32 7.34
N GLY A 35 -11.97 5.46 7.39
CA GLY A 35 -12.12 4.02 7.57
C GLY A 35 -12.84 3.30 6.43
N SER A 36 -13.09 3.96 5.30
CA SER A 36 -13.93 3.44 4.20
C SER A 36 -13.38 2.19 3.53
N LYS A 37 -12.06 1.97 3.63
CA LYS A 37 -11.34 0.86 3.01
C LYS A 37 -10.24 0.35 3.93
N VAL A 38 -9.87 -0.91 3.76
CA VAL A 38 -8.71 -1.51 4.43
C VAL A 38 -7.79 -2.17 3.40
N PHE A 39 -6.49 -2.13 3.65
CA PHE A 39 -5.48 -2.72 2.79
C PHE A 39 -4.39 -3.41 3.60
N ALA A 40 -4.20 -4.70 3.38
CA ALA A 40 -3.13 -5.46 4.01
C ALA A 40 -1.85 -5.38 3.17
N LEU A 41 -0.79 -4.79 3.72
CA LEU A 41 0.52 -4.67 3.10
C LEU A 41 1.51 -5.62 3.80
N PRO A 42 2.13 -6.57 3.09
CA PRO A 42 3.18 -7.41 3.66
C PRO A 42 4.41 -6.60 4.08
N ARG A 43 5.04 -6.98 5.20
CA ARG A 43 6.26 -6.36 5.73
C ARG A 43 7.56 -6.93 5.13
N HIS A 44 7.52 -7.34 3.87
CA HIS A 44 8.72 -7.76 3.14
C HIS A 44 9.47 -6.54 2.59
N LYS A 45 10.70 -6.74 2.10
CA LYS A 45 11.48 -5.66 1.46
C LYS A 45 10.82 -5.13 0.18
N GLU A 46 10.16 -6.03 -0.53
CA GLU A 46 9.52 -5.76 -1.82
C GLU A 46 8.06 -6.19 -1.81
N THR A 47 7.27 -5.41 -2.53
CA THR A 47 5.85 -5.59 -2.76
C THR A 47 5.64 -6.08 -4.19
N SER A 48 4.92 -7.18 -4.33
CA SER A 48 4.72 -7.83 -5.62
C SER A 48 3.83 -6.98 -6.56
N PRO A 49 3.95 -7.18 -7.90
CA PRO A 49 3.11 -6.50 -8.88
C PRO A 49 1.59 -6.63 -8.63
N GLY A 50 1.15 -7.74 -8.03
CA GLY A 50 -0.26 -7.98 -7.72
C GLY A 50 -0.80 -7.00 -6.68
N ILE A 51 -0.02 -6.69 -5.65
CA ILE A 51 -0.36 -5.73 -4.61
C ILE A 51 -0.37 -4.30 -5.18
N ILE A 52 0.62 -3.96 -6.02
CA ILE A 52 0.64 -2.67 -6.71
C ILE A 52 -0.59 -2.53 -7.64
N ARG A 53 -1.00 -3.61 -8.30
CA ARG A 53 -2.22 -3.62 -9.11
C ARG A 53 -3.47 -3.37 -8.26
N GLN A 54 -3.55 -3.94 -7.07
CA GLN A 54 -4.64 -3.65 -6.14
C GLN A 54 -4.66 -2.18 -5.72
N LEU A 55 -3.50 -1.60 -5.38
CA LEU A 55 -3.38 -0.17 -5.06
C LEU A 55 -3.85 0.71 -6.22
N SER A 56 -3.54 0.35 -7.47
CA SER A 56 -4.01 1.12 -8.64
C SER A 56 -5.52 1.13 -8.85
N LYS A 57 -6.25 0.18 -8.25
CA LYS A 57 -7.72 0.19 -8.24
C LYS A 57 -8.29 1.09 -7.14
N ILE A 58 -7.50 1.34 -6.09
CA ILE A 58 -7.89 2.18 -4.96
C ILE A 58 -7.55 3.64 -5.26
N PHE A 59 -6.37 3.88 -5.82
CA PHE A 59 -5.83 5.20 -6.12
C PHE A 59 -5.78 5.42 -7.63
N PRO A 60 -6.51 6.42 -8.17
CA PRO A 60 -6.49 6.71 -9.60
C PRO A 60 -5.10 7.15 -10.09
N GLN A 61 -4.30 7.75 -9.21
CA GLN A 61 -2.97 8.25 -9.51
C GLN A 61 -1.91 7.52 -8.67
N ILE A 62 -1.28 6.52 -9.27
CA ILE A 62 -0.09 5.86 -8.72
C ILE A 62 1.19 6.37 -9.39
N PRO A 63 2.36 6.31 -8.72
CA PRO A 63 3.64 6.67 -9.31
C PRO A 63 3.87 5.97 -10.67
N ARG A 64 4.32 6.73 -11.68
CA ARG A 64 4.60 6.19 -13.02
C ARG A 64 5.64 5.07 -13.00
N SER A 65 6.58 5.11 -12.05
CA SER A 65 7.61 4.07 -11.85
C SER A 65 7.03 2.70 -11.51
N TRP A 66 5.79 2.63 -11.02
CA TRP A 66 5.12 1.39 -10.59
C TRP A 66 4.31 0.72 -11.72
N LYS A 67 4.05 1.45 -12.82
CA LYS A 67 3.35 0.92 -14.00
C LYS A 67 4.19 -0.12 -14.72
#